data_AF-A0A3B9VJY6-F1
#
_entry.id   AF-A0A3B9VJY6-F1
#
_cell.length_a   1.000
_cell.length_b   1.000
_cell.length_c   1.000
_cell.angle_alpha   90.00
_cell.angle_beta   90.00
_cell.angle_gamma   90.00
#
_symmetry.space_group_name_H-M   'P 1'
#
loop_
_entity.id
_entity.type
_entity.pdbx_description
1 polymer ?
#
loop_
_entity_poly.entity_id
_entity_poly.type
_entity_poly.pdbx_seq_one_letter_code
_entity_poly.pdbx_strand_id
1 'polypeptide(L)'
;HSSSRASEIALQLSELVDQVAEFPAWESLPHERLSPNSDTVARRIDTLINLDKARVVVTTARALLQPINQEIIEMPMLSIQSGKQQNFSELIQELT
;
A
#
# COMPACT_ATOMS: atom_id res chain seq x y z
N HIS A 1 -5.50 -11.41 15.17
CA HIS A 1 -6.33 -10.63 16.12
C HIS A 1 -6.15 -9.13 15.97
N SER A 2 -4.93 -8.58 16.03
CA SER A 2 -4.72 -7.13 15.86
C SER A 2 -4.97 -6.63 14.44
N SER A 3 -4.48 -7.35 13.41
CA SER A 3 -4.69 -6.95 12.00
C SER A 3 -6.17 -6.96 11.61
N SER A 4 -6.90 -8.04 11.93
CA SER A 4 -8.35 -8.12 11.65
C SER A 4 -9.13 -6.99 12.31
N ARG A 5 -8.78 -6.67 13.57
CA ARG A 5 -9.40 -5.55 14.29
C ARG A 5 -9.06 -4.20 13.68
N ALA A 6 -7.85 -4.02 13.15
CA ALA A 6 -7.47 -2.80 12.43
C ALA A 6 -8.31 -2.64 11.16
N SER A 7 -8.53 -3.70 10.40
CA SER A 7 -9.38 -3.67 9.20
C SER A 7 -10.84 -3.33 9.54
N GLU A 8 -11.39 -3.90 10.61
CA GLU A 8 -12.75 -3.57 11.10
C GLU A 8 -12.86 -2.09 11.49
N ILE A 9 -11.89 -1.55 12.20
CA ILE A 9 -11.87 -0.13 12.61
C ILE A 9 -11.75 0.78 11.38
N ALA A 10 -10.91 0.43 10.40
CA ALA A 10 -10.78 1.20 9.16
C ALA A 10 -12.11 1.27 8.40
N LEU A 11 -12.83 0.14 8.30
CA LEU A 11 -14.15 0.09 7.69
C LEU A 11 -15.14 1.01 8.43
N GLN A 12 -15.24 0.88 9.75
CA GLN A 12 -16.17 1.69 10.56
C GLN A 12 -15.85 3.18 10.48
N LEU A 13 -14.57 3.56 10.47
CA LEU A 13 -14.17 4.95 10.32
C LEU A 13 -14.45 5.49 8.94
N SER A 14 -14.34 4.66 7.89
CA SER A 14 -14.64 5.08 6.52
C SER A 14 -16.12 5.45 6.30
N GLU A 15 -17.01 4.96 7.15
CA GLU A 15 -18.43 5.37 7.16
C GLU A 15 -18.66 6.75 7.80
N LEU A 16 -17.69 7.24 8.58
CA LEU A 16 -17.81 8.46 9.37
C LEU A 16 -16.94 9.62 8.87
N VAL A 17 -15.81 9.30 8.24
CA VAL A 17 -14.85 10.29 7.72
C VAL A 17 -14.28 9.83 6.39
N ASP A 18 -14.11 10.77 5.46
CA ASP A 18 -13.45 10.50 4.19
C ASP A 18 -11.94 10.29 4.37
N GLN A 19 -11.31 9.66 3.37
CA GLN A 19 -9.85 9.51 3.26
C GLN A 19 -9.23 8.72 4.43
N VAL A 20 -9.90 7.64 4.83
CA VAL A 20 -9.34 6.63 5.75
C VAL A 20 -8.50 5.64 4.96
N ALA A 21 -7.24 5.46 5.37
CA ALA A 21 -6.34 4.45 4.81
C ALA A 21 -6.00 3.39 5.86
N GLU A 22 -5.76 2.16 5.43
CA GLU A 22 -5.31 1.06 6.26
C GLU A 22 -3.86 0.72 5.90
N PHE A 23 -2.96 0.77 6.88
CA PHE A 23 -1.57 0.32 6.72
C PHE A 23 -1.38 -1.04 7.42
N PRO A 24 -1.53 -2.18 6.70
CA PRO A 24 -1.49 -3.51 7.30
C PRO A 24 -0.05 -3.94 7.62
N ALA A 25 0.09 -4.88 8.56
CA ALA A 25 1.36 -5.55 8.82
C ALA A 25 1.59 -6.64 7.78
N TRP A 26 2.85 -6.95 7.47
CA TRP A 26 3.17 -8.19 6.75
C TRP A 26 2.61 -9.42 7.49
N GLU A 27 1.98 -10.33 6.75
CA GLU A 27 1.50 -11.60 7.28
C GLU A 27 2.66 -12.49 7.68
N SER A 28 3.67 -12.57 6.82
CA SER A 28 4.89 -13.33 7.07
C SER A 28 5.76 -12.69 8.15
N LEU A 29 6.41 -13.53 8.94
CA LEU A 29 7.44 -13.12 9.87
C LEU A 29 8.77 -12.87 9.12
N PRO A 30 9.68 -12.03 9.64
CA PRO A 30 10.93 -11.65 8.95
C PRO A 30 11.83 -12.82 8.51
N HIS A 31 11.61 -14.02 9.05
CA HIS A 31 12.40 -15.23 8.78
C HIS A 31 11.66 -16.26 7.92
N GLU A 32 10.39 -16.03 7.58
CA GLU A 32 9.65 -16.91 6.69
C GLU A 32 10.00 -16.61 5.23
N ARG A 33 10.44 -17.64 4.51
CA ARG A 33 10.78 -17.56 3.07
C ARG A 33 9.53 -17.57 2.19
N LEU A 34 8.49 -16.85 2.60
CA LEU A 34 7.32 -16.58 1.78
C LEU A 34 7.24 -15.08 1.56
N SER A 35 7.16 -14.70 0.28
CA SER A 35 6.79 -13.35 -0.09
C SER A 35 5.46 -13.01 0.58
N PRO A 36 5.33 -11.80 1.17
CA PRO A 36 4.04 -11.35 1.68
C PRO A 36 2.98 -11.37 0.58
N ASN A 37 1.70 -11.42 0.98
CA ASN A 37 0.60 -11.40 0.02
C ASN A 37 0.69 -10.14 -0.86
N SER A 38 0.52 -10.30 -2.18
CA SER A 38 0.52 -9.19 -3.13
C SER A 38 -0.49 -8.10 -2.75
N ASP A 39 -1.64 -8.48 -2.18
CA ASP A 39 -2.66 -7.53 -1.75
C ASP A 39 -2.17 -6.66 -0.57
N THR A 40 -1.45 -7.26 0.37
CA THR A 40 -0.85 -6.56 1.51
C THR A 40 0.28 -5.64 1.06
N VAL A 41 1.10 -6.10 0.10
CA VAL A 41 2.13 -5.27 -0.54
C VAL A 41 1.49 -4.06 -1.21
N ALA A 42 0.50 -4.28 -2.09
CA ALA A 42 -0.19 -3.23 -2.82
C ALA A 42 -0.84 -2.20 -1.88
N ARG A 43 -1.54 -2.66 -0.84
CA ARG A 43 -2.21 -1.78 0.14
C ARG A 43 -1.23 -0.93 0.95
N ARG A 44 -0.07 -1.49 1.33
CA ARG A 44 0.99 -0.74 2.01
C ARG A 44 1.57 0.33 1.10
N ILE A 45 1.86 0.00 -0.17
CA ILE A 45 2.38 0.96 -1.16
C ILE A 45 1.36 2.07 -1.40
N ASP A 46 0.10 1.71 -1.66
CA ASP A 46 -0.98 2.68 -1.90
C ASP A 46 -1.16 3.66 -0.74
N THR A 47 -1.10 3.16 0.50
CA THR A 47 -1.19 4.00 1.71
C THR A 47 0.00 4.95 1.85
N LEU A 48 1.22 4.52 1.50
CA LEU A 48 2.41 5.36 1.57
C LEU A 48 2.41 6.43 0.48
N ILE A 49 2.03 6.08 -0.75
CA ILE A 49 1.94 7.01 -1.89
C ILE A 49 0.89 8.09 -1.65
N ASN A 50 -0.23 7.74 -1.00
CA ASN A 50 -1.34 8.67 -0.72
C ASN A 50 -1.35 9.16 0.73
N LEU A 51 -0.23 9.07 1.46
CA LEU A 51 -0.17 9.40 2.88
C LEU A 51 -0.52 10.87 3.14
N ASP A 52 -0.17 11.76 2.23
CA ASP A 52 -0.47 13.20 2.26
C ASP A 52 -1.97 13.53 2.10
N LYS A 53 -2.71 12.64 1.43
CA LYS A 53 -4.17 12.74 1.24
C LYS A 53 -4.94 12.04 2.36
N ALA A 54 -4.32 11.12 3.09
CA ALA A 54 -4.97 10.38 4.16
C ALA A 54 -5.29 11.29 5.35
N ARG A 55 -6.56 11.33 5.77
CA ARG A 55 -6.98 12.03 6.99
C ARG A 55 -6.74 11.17 8.23
N VAL A 56 -6.95 9.86 8.10
CA VAL A 56 -6.75 8.88 9.17
C VAL A 56 -6.05 7.67 8.58
N VAL A 57 -4.97 7.24 9.23
CA VAL A 57 -4.32 5.97 8.92
C VAL A 57 -4.53 5.00 10.08
N VAL A 58 -5.19 3.89 9.80
CA VAL A 58 -5.38 2.81 10.78
C VAL A 58 -4.27 1.78 10.58
N THR A 59 -3.54 1.48 11.64
CA THR A 59 -2.43 0.53 11.59
C THR A 59 -2.29 -0.26 12.88
N THR A 60 -1.42 -1.26 12.88
CA THR A 60 -1.07 -2.04 14.07
C THR A 60 0.33 -1.65 14.56
N ALA A 61 0.62 -1.86 15.85
CA ALA A 61 1.96 -1.64 16.39
C ALA A 61 3.04 -2.43 15.61
N ARG A 62 2.73 -3.66 15.17
CA ARG A 62 3.64 -4.47 14.34
C ARG A 62 3.90 -3.80 12.99
N ALA A 63 2.86 -3.34 12.29
CA ALA A 63 3.00 -2.67 11.00
C ALA A 63 3.82 -1.38 11.11
N LEU A 64 3.63 -0.62 12.20
CA LEU A 64 4.33 0.64 12.45
C LEU A 64 5.83 0.42 12.73
N LEU A 65 6.19 -0.67 13.41
CA LEU A 65 7.58 -1.01 13.70
C LEU A 65 8.31 -1.70 12.53
N GLN A 66 7.58 -2.16 11.52
CA GLN A 66 8.18 -2.77 10.33
C GLN A 66 8.91 -1.70 9.51
N PRO A 67 10.19 -1.91 9.15
CA PRO A 67 10.94 -0.96 8.33
C PRO A 67 10.23 -0.65 7.02
N ILE A 68 10.30 0.62 6.62
CA ILE A 68 9.78 1.12 5.34
C ILE A 68 10.99 1.46 4.47
N ASN A 69 11.09 0.85 3.29
CA ASN A 69 12.09 1.25 2.31
C ASN A 69 11.61 2.52 1.60
N GLN A 70 12.34 3.62 1.78
CA GLN A 70 12.01 4.92 1.16
C GLN A 70 12.06 4.86 -0.37
N GLU A 71 12.90 4.00 -0.93
CA GLU A 71 13.02 3.83 -2.39
C GLU A 71 11.67 3.49 -3.04
N ILE A 72 10.79 2.76 -2.34
CA ILE A 72 9.46 2.38 -2.84
C ILE A 72 8.57 3.62 -3.07
N ILE A 73 8.73 4.66 -2.25
CA ILE A 73 7.95 5.90 -2.34
C ILE A 73 8.54 6.81 -3.42
N GLU A 74 9.84 6.69 -3.68
CA GLU A 74 10.55 7.48 -4.70
C GLU A 74 10.44 6.88 -6.11
N MET A 75 10.00 5.63 -6.24
CA MET A 75 9.80 4.99 -7.53
C MET A 75 8.78 5.77 -8.39
N PRO A 76 9.12 6.08 -9.65
CA PRO A 76 8.20 6.82 -10.52
C PRO A 76 6.96 5.97 -10.82
N MET A 77 5.79 6.53 -10.54
CA MET A 77 4.50 5.91 -10.86
C MET A 77 4.25 5.93 -12.37
N LEU A 78 4.03 4.75 -12.95
CA LEU A 78 3.61 4.61 -14.34
C LEU A 78 2.14 5.05 -14.49
N SER A 79 1.93 6.17 -15.19
CA SER A 79 0.58 6.71 -15.46
C SER A 79 0.15 6.42 -16.89
N ILE A 80 -0.82 5.50 -17.05
CA ILE A 80 -1.46 5.18 -18.33
C ILE A 80 -2.79 5.95 -18.43
N GLN A 81 -3.02 6.65 -19.53
CA GLN A 81 -4.21 7.48 -19.76
C GLN A 81 -4.85 7.19 -21.11
N SER A 82 -6.17 7.13 -21.16
CA SER A 82 -6.91 6.93 -22.42
C SER A 82 -6.62 8.05 -23.42
N GLY A 83 -6.40 7.70 -24.68
CA GLY A 83 -6.09 8.64 -25.76
C GLY A 83 -4.61 9.07 -25.84
N LYS A 84 -3.77 8.68 -24.88
CA LYS A 84 -2.33 8.91 -24.95
C LYS A 84 -1.66 7.79 -25.76
N GLN A 85 -0.92 8.14 -26.81
CA GLN A 85 -0.06 7.16 -27.50
C GLN A 85 1.24 6.98 -26.72
N GLN A 86 1.60 5.73 -26.46
CA GLN A 86 2.88 5.33 -25.87
C GLN A 86 3.46 4.18 -26.69
N ASN A 87 4.79 4.09 -26.74
CA ASN A 87 5.46 2.98 -27.40
C ASN A 87 5.25 1.70 -26.58
N PHE A 88 4.78 0.63 -27.24
CA PHE A 88 4.49 -0.63 -26.57
C PHE A 88 5.75 -1.29 -25.98
N SER A 89 6.88 -1.24 -26.69
CA SER A 89 8.13 -1.84 -26.21
C SER A 89 8.71 -1.09 -25.00
N GLU A 90 8.63 0.24 -25.00
CA GLU A 90 9.03 1.06 -23.84
C GLU A 90 8.13 0.76 -22.64
N LEU A 91 6.81 0.65 -22.83
CA LEU A 91 5.86 0.30 -21.77
C LEU A 91 6.14 -1.08 -21.15
N ILE A 92 6.48 -2.08 -21.96
CA ILE A 92 6.85 -3.40 -21.45
C ILE A 92 8.15 -3.35 -20.64
N GLN A 93 9.13 -2.55 -21.06
CA GLN A 93 10.37 -2.35 -20.31
C GLN A 93 10.14 -1.64 -18.97
N GLU A 94 9.17 -0.72 -18.88
CA GLU A 94 8.83 -0.05 -17.63
C GLU A 94 8.07 -0.95 -16.64
N LEU A 95 7.46 -2.05 -17.10
CA LEU A 95 6.68 -3.00 -16.30
C LEU A 95 7.45 -4.25 -15.86
N THR A 96 8.66 -4.48 -16.38
CA THR A 96 9.46 -5.70 -16.17
C THR A 96 10.77 -5.38 -15.47
#